data_AF-A0A7W1NTH7-F1
#
_entry.id   AF-A0A7W1NTH7-F1
#
_cell.length_a   1.000
_cell.length_b   1.000
_cell.length_c   1.000
_cell.angle_alpha   90.00
_cell.angle_beta   90.00
_cell.angle_gamma   90.00
#
_symmetry.space_group_name_H-M   'P 1'
#
loop_
_entity.id
_entity.type
_entity.pdbx_description
1 polymer ?
#
loop_
_entity_poly.entity_id
_entity_poly.type
_entity_poly.pdbx_seq_one_letter_code
_entity_poly.pdbx_strand_id
1 'polypeptide(L)'
;MQTKEAHAYNLFVEAHALYTGKLPEDVLAAISADEFEARIRALHYQYLAGTFSFGRFTELAGVAHVELREILELLGLSSHH
;
A
#
# COMPACT_ATOMS: atom_id res chain seq x y z
N MET A 1 -10.13 -19.15 4.63
CA MET A 1 -10.28 -18.11 3.60
C MET A 1 -9.48 -16.91 4.06
N GLN A 2 -8.35 -16.60 3.42
CA GLN A 2 -7.72 -15.29 3.61
C GLN A 2 -8.59 -14.25 2.90
N THR A 3 -8.86 -13.11 3.54
CA THR A 3 -9.57 -12.00 2.90
C THR A 3 -8.64 -11.27 1.95
N LYS A 4 -9.20 -10.50 1.00
CA LYS A 4 -8.40 -9.69 0.09
C LYS A 4 -7.57 -8.64 0.84
N GLU A 5 -8.05 -8.13 1.97
CA GLU A 5 -7.27 -7.19 2.80
C GLU A 5 -6.04 -7.85 3.42
N ALA A 6 -6.17 -9.08 3.92
CA ALA A 6 -5.02 -9.84 4.44
C ALA A 6 -3.98 -10.10 3.35
N HIS A 7 -4.42 -10.33 2.10
CA HIS A 7 -3.51 -10.47 0.97
C HIS A 7 -2.82 -9.15 0.60
N ALA A 8 -3.57 -8.04 0.56
CA ALA A 8 -3.02 -6.70 0.31
C ALA A 8 -1.96 -6.31 1.34
N TYR A 9 -2.20 -6.63 2.61
CA TYR A 9 -1.26 -6.36 3.69
C TYR A 9 0.03 -7.18 3.57
N ASN A 10 -0.08 -8.48 3.28
CA ASN A 10 1.12 -9.32 3.07
C ASN A 10 1.96 -8.82 1.88
N LEU A 11 1.30 -8.48 0.77
CA LEU A 11 1.98 -7.90 -0.40
C LEU A 11 2.67 -6.57 -0.05
N PHE A 12 1.99 -5.71 0.72
CA PHE A 12 2.59 -4.46 1.20
C PHE A 12 3.84 -4.71 2.05
N VAL A 13 3.80 -5.65 2.99
CA VAL A 13 4.94 -5.97 3.85
C VAL A 13 6.16 -6.37 3.02
N GLU A 14 5.98 -7.27 2.05
CA GLU A 14 7.07 -7.73 1.18
C GLU A 14 7.58 -6.60 0.27
N ALA A 15 6.68 -5.85 -0.37
CA ALA A 15 7.03 -4.75 -1.26
C ALA A 15 7.71 -3.60 -0.52
N HIS A 16 7.24 -3.26 0.68
CA HIS A 16 7.79 -2.17 1.50
C HIS A 16 9.16 -2.54 2.06
N ALA A 17 9.34 -3.79 2.50
CA ALA A 17 10.62 -4.32 2.93
C ALA A 17 11.66 -4.19 1.81
N LEU A 18 11.31 -4.65 0.60
CA LEU A 18 12.18 -4.53 -0.57
C LEU A 18 12.49 -3.07 -0.92
N TYR A 19 11.47 -2.20 -0.94
CA TYR A 19 11.61 -0.79 -1.30
C TYR A 19 12.50 -0.01 -0.32
N THR A 20 12.43 -0.35 0.97
CA THR A 20 13.16 0.35 2.04
C THR A 20 14.45 -0.34 2.48
N GLY A 21 14.77 -1.51 1.91
CA GLY A 21 15.92 -2.32 2.31
C GLY A 21 15.81 -2.91 3.72
N LYS A 22 14.59 -3.13 4.21
CA LYS A 22 14.30 -3.74 5.51
C LYS A 22 13.95 -5.22 5.37
N LEU A 23 13.92 -5.95 6.49
CA LEU A 23 13.35 -7.30 6.51
C LEU A 23 11.82 -7.24 6.65
N PRO A 24 11.07 -8.20 6.06
CA PRO A 24 9.62 -8.28 6.22
C PRO A 24 9.17 -8.33 7.69
N GLU A 25 9.93 -9.00 8.56
CA GLU A 25 9.65 -9.10 10.00
C GLU A 25 9.73 -7.75 10.72
N ASP A 26 10.67 -6.88 10.33
CA ASP A 26 10.78 -5.52 10.87
C ASP A 26 9.58 -4.67 10.47
N VAL A 27 9.06 -4.87 9.26
CA VAL A 27 7.86 -4.17 8.77
C VAL A 27 6.63 -4.67 9.54
N LEU A 28 6.47 -5.98 9.70
CA LEU A 28 5.37 -6.57 10.48
C LEU A 28 5.34 -6.09 11.94
N ALA A 29 6.51 -5.83 12.54
CA ALA A 29 6.61 -5.28 13.89
C ALA A 29 6.32 -3.78 13.96
N ALA A 30 6.48 -3.04 12.85
CA ALA A 30 6.41 -1.59 12.82
C ALA A 30 5.04 -1.01 12.40
N ILE A 31 4.25 -1.77 11.64
CA ILE A 31 2.94 -1.32 11.17
C ILE A 31 1.97 -2.49 11.23
N SER A 32 0.79 -2.27 11.79
CA SER A 32 -0.30 -3.27 11.79
C SER A 32 -1.11 -3.23 10.48
N ALA A 33 -1.91 -4.27 10.23
CA ALA A 33 -2.79 -4.33 9.07
C ALA A 33 -3.80 -3.16 9.03
N ASP A 34 -4.37 -2.79 10.18
CA ASP A 34 -5.34 -1.70 10.28
C ASP A 34 -4.69 -0.33 10.00
N GLU A 35 -3.46 -0.11 10.52
CA GLU A 35 -2.70 1.12 10.26
C GLU A 35 -2.27 1.23 8.78
N PHE A 36 -1.87 0.10 8.19
CA PHE A 36 -1.60 0.00 6.76
C PHE A 36 -2.84 0.42 5.95
N GLU A 37 -4.00 -0.19 6.22
CA GLU A 37 -5.20 0.06 5.44
C GLU A 37 -5.64 1.53 5.58
N ALA A 38 -5.68 2.05 6.81
CA ALA A 38 -6.02 3.44 7.08
C ALA A 38 -5.08 4.40 6.32
N ARG A 39 -3.78 4.13 6.33
CA ARG A 39 -2.77 4.94 5.61
C ARG A 39 -2.97 4.89 4.10
N ILE A 40 -3.15 3.71 3.51
CA ILE A 40 -3.33 3.57 2.06
C ILE A 40 -4.62 4.26 1.61
N ARG A 41 -5.71 4.10 2.35
CA ARG A 41 -6.97 4.81 2.06
C ARG A 41 -6.77 6.32 2.12
N ALA A 42 -6.14 6.84 3.18
CA ALA A 42 -5.89 8.28 3.32
C ALA A 42 -5.03 8.86 2.18
N LEU A 43 -4.01 8.13 1.73
CA LEU A 43 -3.20 8.52 0.57
C LEU A 43 -3.99 8.44 -0.74
N HIS A 44 -4.82 7.41 -0.90
CA HIS A 44 -5.67 7.25 -2.09
C HIS A 44 -6.69 8.38 -2.21
N TYR A 45 -7.32 8.81 -1.11
CA TYR A 45 -8.22 9.98 -1.12
C TYR A 45 -7.50 11.25 -1.56
N GLN A 46 -6.28 11.51 -1.06
CA GLN A 46 -5.49 12.68 -1.47
C GLN A 46 -5.08 12.62 -2.94
N TYR A 47 -4.73 11.42 -3.43
CA TYR A 47 -4.46 11.17 -4.85
C TYR A 47 -5.69 11.46 -5.72
N LEU A 48 -6.87 10.93 -5.37
CA LEU A 48 -8.12 11.19 -6.09
C LEU A 48 -8.53 12.67 -6.07
N ALA A 49 -8.21 13.38 -4.99
CA ALA A 49 -8.41 14.82 -4.89
C ALA A 49 -7.42 15.65 -5.75
N GLY A 50 -6.48 14.99 -6.45
CA GLY A 50 -5.48 15.67 -7.28
C GLY A 50 -4.38 16.36 -6.46
N THR A 51 -4.22 16.02 -5.18
CA THR A 51 -3.23 16.65 -4.29
C THR A 51 -1.80 16.32 -4.73
N PHE A 52 -1.59 15.14 -5.31
CA PHE A 52 -0.30 14.70 -5.82
C PHE A 52 -0.46 13.65 -6.92
N SER A 53 0.62 13.40 -7.67
CA SER A 53 0.66 12.40 -8.74
C SER A 53 0.79 10.97 -8.21
N PHE A 54 0.49 9.98 -9.04
CA PHE A 54 0.64 8.57 -8.67
C PHE A 54 2.10 8.20 -8.30
N GLY A 55 3.09 8.83 -8.93
CA GLY A 55 4.51 8.66 -8.54
C GLY A 55 4.76 9.11 -7.10
N ARG A 56 4.17 10.24 -6.67
CA ARG A 56 4.28 10.68 -5.27
C ARG A 56 3.56 9.74 -4.31
N PHE A 57 2.47 9.10 -4.74
CA PHE A 57 1.83 8.04 -3.96
C PHE A 57 2.79 6.88 -3.71
N THR A 58 3.48 6.38 -4.74
CA THR A 58 4.46 5.29 -4.58
C THR A 58 5.56 5.60 -3.56
N GLU A 59 6.10 6.82 -3.60
CA GLU A 59 7.08 7.29 -2.61
C GLU A 59 6.49 7.36 -1.20
N LEU A 60 5.29 7.93 -1.05
CA LEU A 60 4.64 8.11 0.25
C LEU A 60 4.15 6.80 0.86
N ALA A 61 3.73 5.83 0.05
CA ALA A 61 3.40 4.49 0.49
C ALA A 61 4.66 3.65 0.75
N GLY A 62 5.78 4.01 0.11
CA GLY A 62 7.04 3.29 0.21
C GLY A 62 6.95 1.92 -0.48
N VAL A 63 6.31 1.85 -1.64
CA VAL A 63 6.20 0.64 -2.46
C VAL A 63 6.35 1.03 -3.92
N ALA A 64 6.85 0.11 -4.74
CA ALA A 64 6.98 0.35 -6.17
C ALA A 64 5.61 0.42 -6.88
N HIS A 65 5.63 0.95 -8.10
CA HIS A 65 4.42 1.32 -8.83
C HIS A 65 3.50 0.14 -9.17
N VAL A 66 4.08 -1.03 -9.46
CA VAL A 66 3.31 -2.24 -9.84
C VAL A 66 2.58 -2.78 -8.63
N GLU A 67 3.29 -2.91 -7.51
CA GLU A 67 2.80 -3.44 -6.25
C GLU A 67 1.74 -2.50 -5.65
N LEU A 68 1.92 -1.18 -5.74
CA LEU A 68 0.89 -0.25 -5.29
C LEU A 68 -0.42 -0.42 -6.05
N ARG A 69 -0.38 -0.66 -7.37
CA ARG A 69 -1.60 -0.89 -8.16
C ARG A 69 -2.33 -2.14 -7.72
N GLU A 70 -1.59 -3.22 -7.51
CA GLU A 70 -2.14 -4.49 -7.05
C GLU A 70 -2.72 -4.38 -5.64
N ILE A 71 -2.02 -3.72 -4.72
CA ILE A 71 -2.51 -3.41 -3.37
C ILE A 71 -3.84 -2.64 -3.44
N LEU A 72 -3.93 -1.61 -4.28
CA LEU A 72 -5.16 -0.84 -4.45
C LEU A 72 -6.30 -1.70 -5.03
N GLU A 73 -6.01 -2.59 -5.98
CA GLU A 73 -7.01 -3.52 -6.54
C GLU A 73 -7.54 -4.48 -5.47
N LEU A 74 -6.65 -5.06 -4.66
CA LEU A 74 -7.02 -5.98 -3.58
C LEU A 74 -7.90 -5.29 -2.52
N LEU A 75 -7.66 -4.02 -2.24
CA LEU A 75 -8.46 -3.20 -1.32
C LEU A 75 -9.75 -2.65 -1.96
N GLY A 76 -10.01 -2.91 -3.25
CA GLY A 76 -11.16 -2.37 -3.97
C GLY A 76 -11.07 -0.85 -4.19
N LEU A 77 -9.86 -0.30 -4.19
CA LEU A 77 -9.53 1.12 -4.37
C LEU A 77 -9.05 1.43 -5.79
N SER A 78 -9.08 0.47 -6.71
CA SER A 78 -8.68 0.69 -8.10
C SER A 78 -9.57 1.75 -8.76
N SER A 79 -8.94 2.83 -9.21
CA SER A 79 -9.60 3.86 -10.02
C SER A 79 -9.73 3.35 -11.46
N HIS A 80 -10.91 2.85 -11.85
CA HIS A 80 -11.25 2.72 -13.26
C HIS A 80 -11.44 4.13 -13.83
N HIS A 81 -10.37 4.73 -14.35
CA HIS A 81 -10.40 5.95 -15.14
C HIS A 81 -9.91 5.66 -16.55
#